data_AF-A0A132MM34-F1
#
_entry.id   AF-A0A132MM34-F1
#
_cell.length_a   1.000
_cell.length_b   1.000
_cell.length_c   1.000
_cell.angle_alpha   90.00
_cell.angle_beta   90.00
_cell.angle_gamma   90.00
#
_symmetry.space_group_name_H-M   'P 1'
#
loop_
_entity.id
_entity.type
_entity.pdbx_description
1 polymer ?
#
loop_
_entity_poly.entity_id
_entity_poly.type
_entity_poly.pdbx_seq_one_letter_code
_entity_poly.pdbx_strand_id
1 'polypeptide(L)'
;MQLRYNYRLYPTPSQRQALAKAFGCARVVYNDGLRVQQDAHAAGLPYISDAELQRRVLTEAKKTPERAWLAEVSAVVLQQAVADLNAA
;
A
#
# COMPACT_ATOMS: atom_id res chain seq x y z
N MET A 1 -9.42 -7.74 -33.22
CA MET A 1 -9.13 -6.29 -33.24
C MET A 1 -8.95 -5.82 -31.80
N GLN A 2 -7.73 -5.51 -31.35
CA GLN A 2 -7.52 -4.92 -30.03
C GLN A 2 -7.69 -3.41 -30.14
N LEU A 3 -8.78 -2.88 -29.57
CA LEU A 3 -9.01 -1.45 -29.48
C LEU A 3 -8.28 -0.92 -28.24
N ARG A 4 -7.45 0.12 -28.43
CA ARG A 4 -6.85 0.87 -27.32
C ARG A 4 -7.69 2.13 -27.08
N TYR A 5 -8.22 2.24 -25.86
CA TYR A 5 -8.97 3.42 -25.43
C TYR A 5 -8.10 4.29 -24.55
N ASN A 6 -8.08 5.59 -24.84
CA ASN A 6 -7.44 6.60 -24.00
C ASN A 6 -8.51 7.37 -23.24
N TYR A 7 -8.36 7.44 -21.92
CA TYR A 7 -9.27 8.19 -21.04
C TYR A 7 -8.50 9.27 -20.30
N ARG A 8 -9.10 10.46 -20.18
CA ARG A 8 -8.59 11.54 -19.33
C ARG A 8 -9.62 11.85 -18.27
N LEU A 9 -9.18 11.80 -17.01
CA LEU A 9 -10.02 12.09 -15.85
C LEU A 9 -9.85 13.55 -15.43
N TYR A 10 -10.95 14.20 -15.06
CA TYR A 10 -10.97 15.55 -14.49
C TYR A 10 -11.64 15.51 -13.11
N PRO A 11 -10.92 15.01 -12.08
CA PRO A 11 -11.48 14.85 -10.75
C PRO A 11 -11.83 16.19 -10.10
N THR A 12 -12.94 16.22 -9.36
CA THR A 12 -13.32 17.36 -8.51
C THR A 12 -12.28 17.59 -7.41
N PRO A 13 -12.27 18.75 -6.71
CA PRO A 13 -11.36 18.99 -5.60
C PRO A 13 -11.39 17.89 -4.53
N SER A 14 -12.58 17.39 -4.15
CA SER A 14 -12.74 16.32 -3.17
C SER A 14 -12.19 14.98 -3.67
N GLN A 15 -12.42 14.64 -4.95
CA GLN A 15 -11.86 13.44 -5.56
C GLN A 15 -10.33 13.48 -5.61
N ARG A 16 -9.73 14.65 -5.93
CA ARG A 16 -8.27 14.82 -5.90
C ARG A 16 -7.69 14.55 -4.52
N GLN A 17 -8.34 15.05 -3.48
CA GLN A 17 -7.92 14.80 -2.09
C GLN A 17 -8.03 13.30 -1.74
N ALA A 18 -9.14 12.65 -2.11
CA ALA A 18 -9.32 11.21 -1.88
C ALA A 18 -8.25 10.37 -2.61
N LEU A 19 -7.94 10.70 -3.86
CA LEU A 19 -6.88 10.05 -4.63
C LEU A 19 -5.50 10.29 -3.99
N ALA A 20 -5.19 11.53 -3.60
CA ALA A 20 -3.94 11.84 -2.94
C ALA A 20 -3.75 11.06 -1.63
N LYS A 21 -4.82 10.94 -0.82
CA LYS A 21 -4.81 10.09 0.38
C LYS A 21 -4.57 8.63 0.02
N ALA A 22 -5.31 8.07 -0.95
CA ALA A 22 -5.18 6.67 -1.36
C ALA A 22 -3.76 6.35 -1.84
N PHE A 23 -3.20 7.17 -2.74
CA PHE A 23 -1.84 6.98 -3.27
C PHE A 23 -0.77 7.21 -2.20
N GLY A 24 -0.96 8.18 -1.31
CA GLY A 24 -0.08 8.42 -0.17
C GLY A 24 -0.03 7.23 0.78
N CYS A 25 -1.19 6.67 1.14
CA CYS A 25 -1.29 5.47 1.97
C CYS A 25 -0.64 4.26 1.30
N ALA A 26 -0.93 4.03 0.00
CA ALA A 26 -0.34 2.93 -0.77
C ALA A 26 1.19 3.01 -0.76
N ARG A 27 1.77 4.20 -1.02
CA ARG A 27 3.22 4.41 -1.01
C ARG A 27 3.83 4.12 0.36
N VAL A 28 3.18 4.54 1.44
CA VAL A 28 3.67 4.28 2.80
C VAL A 28 3.64 2.79 3.12
N VAL A 29 2.55 2.10 2.82
CA VAL A 29 2.43 0.65 3.04
C VAL A 29 3.46 -0.13 2.23
N TYR A 30 3.66 0.23 0.95
CA TYR A 30 4.70 -0.37 0.11
C TYR A 30 6.09 -0.19 0.74
N ASN A 31 6.43 1.02 1.14
CA ASN A 31 7.75 1.33 1.71
C ASN A 31 7.98 0.65 3.07
N ASP A 32 6.95 0.60 3.93
CA ASP A 32 7.03 -0.10 5.21
C ASP A 32 7.20 -1.60 4.99
N GLY A 33 6.48 -2.18 4.02
CA GLY A 33 6.63 -3.59 3.64
C GLY A 33 8.03 -3.90 3.10
N LEU A 34 8.54 -3.05 2.20
CA LEU A 34 9.89 -3.16 1.64
C LEU A 34 10.94 -3.09 2.75
N ARG A 35 10.80 -2.15 3.68
CA ARG A 35 11.70 -2.02 4.84
C ARG A 35 11.71 -3.31 5.66
N VAL A 36 10.54 -3.84 5.98
CA VAL A 36 10.41 -5.09 6.75
C VAL A 36 11.12 -6.26 6.06
N GLN A 37 11.00 -6.38 4.73
CA GLN A 37 11.70 -7.41 3.96
C GLN A 37 13.22 -7.20 3.95
N GLN A 38 13.67 -5.95 3.77
CA GLN A 38 15.10 -5.61 3.80
C GLN A 38 15.73 -5.94 5.16
N ASP A 39 15.03 -5.60 6.25
CA ASP A 39 15.50 -5.88 7.61
C ASP A 39 15.56 -7.39 7.88
N ALA A 40 14.55 -8.16 7.43
CA ALA A 40 14.55 -9.62 7.53
C ALA A 40 15.73 -10.24 6.76
N HIS A 41 15.96 -9.79 5.52
CA HIS A 41 17.08 -10.25 4.72
C HIS A 41 18.43 -9.91 5.36
N ALA A 42 18.60 -8.68 5.87
CA ALA A 42 19.83 -8.27 6.57
C ALA A 42 20.09 -9.09 7.83
N ALA A 43 19.03 -9.55 8.50
CA ALA A 43 19.10 -10.43 9.67
C ALA A 43 19.26 -11.93 9.33
N GLY A 44 19.33 -12.30 8.04
CA GLY A 44 19.41 -13.69 7.60
C GLY A 44 18.13 -14.49 7.85
N LEU A 45 17.00 -13.81 8.03
CA LEU A 45 15.69 -14.44 8.25
C LEU A 45 15.03 -14.83 6.91
N PRO A 46 14.09 -15.79 6.94
CA PRO A 46 13.30 -16.12 5.76
C PRO A 46 12.51 -14.92 5.25
N TYR A 47 12.21 -14.96 3.94
CA TYR A 47 11.32 -14.00 3.31
C TYR A 47 9.94 -14.00 3.99
N ILE A 48 9.42 -12.81 4.28
CA ILE A 48 8.15 -12.68 5.00
C ILE A 48 7.00 -12.80 4.00
N SER A 49 6.00 -13.62 4.33
CA SER A 49 4.83 -13.81 3.46
C SER A 49 3.95 -12.56 3.38
N ASP A 50 3.21 -12.41 2.28
CA ASP A 50 2.23 -11.33 2.07
C ASP A 50 1.25 -11.19 3.21
N ALA A 51 0.74 -12.32 3.72
CA ALA A 51 -0.20 -12.34 4.82
C ALA A 51 0.41 -11.73 6.10
N GLU A 52 1.67 -12.06 6.39
CA GLU A 52 2.37 -11.51 7.56
C GLU A 52 2.77 -10.05 7.35
N LEU A 53 3.20 -9.66 6.14
CA LEU A 53 3.41 -8.25 5.79
C LEU A 53 2.13 -7.45 5.97
N GLN A 54 1.02 -7.89 5.40
CA GLN A 54 -0.28 -7.24 5.54
C GLN A 54 -0.68 -7.11 7.02
N ARG A 55 -0.48 -8.15 7.83
CA ARG A 55 -0.74 -8.07 9.27
C ARG A 55 0.08 -6.96 9.92
N ARG A 56 1.39 -6.88 9.66
CA ARG A 56 2.29 -5.89 10.26
C ARG A 56 2.00 -4.46 9.78
N VAL A 57 1.98 -4.25 8.46
CA VAL A 57 1.97 -2.91 7.86
C VAL A 57 0.56 -2.36 7.58
N LEU A 58 -0.50 -3.16 7.75
CA LEU A 58 -1.89 -2.71 7.70
C LEU A 58 -2.59 -2.92 9.04
N THR A 59 -2.75 -4.18 9.47
CA THR A 59 -3.67 -4.54 10.56
C THR A 59 -3.18 -4.00 11.91
N GLU A 60 -1.91 -4.22 12.23
CA GLU A 60 -1.31 -3.71 13.46
C GLU A 60 -0.93 -2.24 13.32
N ALA A 61 -0.39 -1.82 12.17
CA ALA A 61 -0.08 -0.41 11.92
C ALA A 61 -1.29 0.51 12.14
N LYS A 62 -2.48 0.18 11.61
CA LYS A 62 -3.69 1.02 11.79
C LYS A 62 -4.12 1.22 13.24
N LYS A 63 -3.65 0.37 14.16
CA LYS A 63 -3.96 0.50 15.60
C LYS A 63 -3.06 1.50 16.30
N THR A 64 -1.96 1.94 15.68
CA THR A 64 -1.06 2.93 16.28
C THR A 64 -1.48 4.36 15.90
N PRO A 65 -1.31 5.35 16.80
CA PRO A 65 -1.66 6.75 16.50
C PRO A 65 -0.94 7.31 15.26
N GLU A 66 0.31 6.89 15.02
CA GLU A 66 1.16 7.37 13.93
C GLU A 66 0.69 6.89 12.55
N ARG A 67 -0.10 5.80 12.54
CA ARG A 67 -0.54 5.10 11.33
C ARG A 67 -2.06 4.94 11.24
N ALA A 68 -2.82 5.47 12.20
CA ALA A 68 -4.28 5.42 12.21
C ALA A 68 -4.94 5.97 10.94
N TRP A 69 -4.32 6.97 10.30
CA TRP A 69 -4.79 7.59 9.05
C TRP A 69 -4.79 6.62 7.85
N LEU A 70 -4.09 5.47 7.92
CA LEU A 70 -4.22 4.40 6.92
C LEU A 70 -5.64 3.81 6.88
N ALA A 71 -6.45 4.00 7.92
CA ALA A 71 -7.85 3.59 7.95
C ALA A 71 -8.78 4.54 7.18
N GLU A 72 -8.31 5.70 6.72
CA GLU A 72 -9.13 6.68 5.99
C GLU A 72 -9.36 6.30 4.51
N VAL A 73 -8.70 5.25 4.02
CA VAL A 73 -8.80 4.78 2.63
C VAL A 73 -9.21 3.32 2.57
N SER A 74 -9.66 2.87 1.40
CA SER A 74 -10.04 1.47 1.18
C SER A 74 -8.87 0.54 1.53
N ALA A 75 -9.17 -0.51 2.31
CA ALA A 75 -8.18 -1.53 2.66
C ALA A 75 -7.62 -2.24 1.42
N VAL A 76 -8.39 -2.33 0.33
CA VAL A 76 -7.97 -2.93 -0.94
C VAL A 76 -6.76 -2.21 -1.53
N VAL A 77 -6.72 -0.88 -1.44
CA VAL A 77 -5.58 -0.08 -1.93
C VAL A 77 -4.28 -0.46 -1.18
N LEU A 78 -4.39 -0.72 0.12
CA LEU A 78 -3.24 -1.09 0.94
C LEU A 78 -2.81 -2.54 0.72
N GLN A 79 -3.77 -3.45 0.60
CA GLN A 79 -3.50 -4.86 0.29
C GLN A 79 -2.83 -4.99 -1.08
N GLN A 80 -3.30 -4.22 -2.07
CA GLN A 80 -2.71 -4.19 -3.39
C GLN A 80 -1.28 -3.63 -3.35
N ALA A 81 -1.00 -2.61 -2.52
CA ALA A 81 0.37 -2.11 -2.37
C ALA A 81 1.36 -3.17 -1.87
N VAL A 82 0.92 -4.11 -1.01
CA VAL A 82 1.75 -5.26 -0.62
C VAL A 82 1.88 -6.27 -1.77
N ALA A 83 0.81 -6.54 -2.51
CA ALA A 83 0.89 -7.43 -3.68
C ALA A 83 1.83 -6.87 -4.77
N ASP A 84 1.78 -5.55 -5.02
CA ASP A 84 2.65 -4.86 -5.98
C ASP A 84 4.12 -4.90 -5.56
N LEU A 85 4.40 -4.87 -4.25
CA LEU A 85 5.76 -5.05 -3.72
C LEU A 85 6.34 -6.42 -4.09
N ASN A 86 5.52 -7.47 -4.11
CA ASN A 86 5.99 -8.83 -4.35
C ASN A 86 6.02 -9.20 -5.84
N ALA A 87 5.43 -8.37 -6.69
CA ALA A 87 5.49 -8.50 -8.14
C ALA A 87 6.65 -7.71 -8.79
N ALA A 88 7.32 -6.84 -8.03
CA ALA A 88 8.42 -5.97 -8.46
C ALA A 88 9.79 -6.65 -8.34
#